data_AF-A0A5Q4BS96-F1
#
_entry.id   AF-A0A5Q4BS96-F1
#
_cell.length_a   1.000
_cell.length_b   1.000
_cell.length_c   1.000
_cell.angle_alpha   90.00
_cell.angle_beta   90.00
_cell.angle_gamma   90.00
#
_symmetry.space_group_name_H-M   'P 1'
#
loop_
_entity.id
_entity.type
_entity.pdbx_description
1 polymer ?
#
loop_
_entity_poly.entity_id
_entity_poly.type
_entity_poly.pdbx_seq_one_letter_code
_entity_poly.pdbx_strand_id
1 'polypeptide(L)'
;MATAIQALKGDAPQQVRSLSMRRETDGHQIANENTLPGRAQYRQLLKTGDQFAAYNFREYAKRRTRDAFRENKDVEDPRRVQELIQKGLNDLQSLKRQTVVSQFFQFDRLVVEGGAAGKQKGGKGDIVRQKDQGY
;
A
#
# COMPACT_ATOMS: atom_id res chain seq x y z
N MET A 1 -54.33 38.17 38.58
CA MET A 1 -55.47 38.59 37.74
C MET A 1 -54.90 39.05 36.39
N ALA A 2 -55.25 38.35 35.31
CA ALA A 2 -55.25 38.70 33.88
C ALA A 2 -53.99 39.35 33.25
N THR A 3 -53.22 38.64 32.42
CA THR A 3 -53.39 38.41 30.96
C THR A 3 -53.02 39.62 30.09
N ALA A 4 -51.91 39.52 29.37
CA ALA A 4 -51.75 40.11 28.04
C ALA A 4 -50.97 39.13 27.14
N ILE A 5 -51.70 38.60 26.17
CA ILE A 5 -51.34 37.62 25.16
C ILE A 5 -51.01 38.38 23.86
N GLN A 6 -50.14 37.80 23.04
CA GLN A 6 -49.94 38.04 21.59
C GLN A 6 -48.98 39.15 21.13
N ALA A 7 -47.78 38.74 20.70
CA ALA A 7 -47.19 39.19 19.44
C ALA A 7 -46.23 38.11 18.89
N LEU A 8 -46.78 37.23 18.05
CA LEU A 8 -46.06 36.39 17.10
C LEU A 8 -45.38 37.27 16.05
N LYS A 9 -44.06 37.12 15.83
CA LYS A 9 -43.51 36.75 14.51
C LYS A 9 -42.00 36.57 14.59
N GLY A 10 -41.57 35.52 13.92
CA GLY A 10 -40.29 34.87 14.15
C GLY A 10 -39.08 35.66 13.70
N ASP A 11 -37.98 35.30 14.34
CA ASP A 11 -36.66 35.30 13.73
C ASP A 11 -35.92 34.07 14.27
N ALA A 12 -36.15 32.94 13.59
CA ALA A 12 -35.29 31.78 13.72
C ALA A 12 -33.93 32.11 13.08
N PRO A 13 -32.82 31.66 13.68
CA PRO A 13 -31.48 32.16 13.39
C PRO A 13 -31.02 31.86 11.95
N GLN A 14 -30.65 32.90 11.20
CA GLN A 14 -30.02 32.80 9.87
C GLN A 14 -28.59 32.22 9.88
N GLN A 15 -28.16 31.50 10.93
CA GLN A 15 -26.79 31.00 11.04
C GLN A 15 -26.62 29.51 10.69
N VAL A 16 -27.68 28.78 10.35
CA VAL A 16 -27.57 27.32 10.09
C VAL A 16 -27.31 26.98 8.60
N ARG A 17 -27.33 27.99 7.70
CA ARG A 17 -27.24 27.77 6.24
C ARG A 17 -25.82 27.76 5.66
N SER A 18 -24.80 28.03 6.47
CA SER A 18 -23.39 28.05 6.04
C SER A 18 -22.64 26.73 6.28
N LEU A 19 -23.23 25.77 7.02
CA LEU A 19 -22.61 24.47 7.30
C LEU A 19 -22.85 23.40 6.22
N SER A 20 -23.79 23.62 5.30
CA SER A 20 -24.12 22.66 4.24
C SER A 20 -23.29 22.84 2.96
N MET A 21 -22.61 23.98 2.79
CA MET A 21 -21.81 24.29 1.60
C MET A 21 -20.32 23.91 1.72
N ARG A 22 -19.81 23.58 2.92
CA ARG A 22 -18.39 23.18 3.10
C ARG A 22 -18.10 21.70 2.82
N ARG A 23 -19.10 20.82 2.87
CA ARG A 23 -18.87 19.37 2.72
C ARG A 23 -18.48 18.95 1.30
N GLU A 24 -18.84 19.73 0.28
CA GLU A 24 -18.55 19.36 -1.12
C GLU A 24 -17.11 19.68 -1.52
N THR A 25 -16.49 20.69 -0.91
CA THR A 25 -15.09 21.07 -1.22
C THR A 25 -14.05 20.19 -0.51
N ASP A 26 -14.43 19.57 0.62
CA ASP A 26 -13.53 18.75 1.42
C ASP A 26 -13.12 17.46 0.69
N GLY A 27 -14.03 16.82 -0.05
CA GLY A 27 -13.75 15.55 -0.74
C GLY A 27 -12.60 15.64 -1.75
N HIS A 28 -12.53 16.71 -2.54
CA HIS A 28 -11.45 16.93 -3.51
C HIS A 28 -10.10 17.25 -2.86
N GLN A 29 -10.10 17.95 -1.73
CA GLN A 29 -8.86 18.24 -0.99
C GLN A 29 -8.29 16.97 -0.35
N ILE A 30 -9.15 16.13 0.22
CA ILE A 30 -8.73 14.89 0.91
C ILE A 30 -8.19 13.84 -0.10
N ALA A 31 -8.70 13.80 -1.33
CA ALA A 31 -8.17 12.93 -2.38
C ALA A 31 -6.72 13.28 -2.76
N ASN A 32 -6.40 14.57 -2.87
CA ASN A 32 -5.04 15.03 -3.14
C ASN A 32 -4.07 14.73 -1.99
N GLU A 33 -4.53 14.89 -0.74
CA GLU A 33 -3.72 14.60 0.45
C GLU A 33 -3.30 13.12 0.51
N ASN A 34 -4.21 12.20 0.18
CA ASN A 34 -3.95 10.76 0.24
C ASN A 34 -3.19 10.19 -0.98
N THR A 35 -3.15 10.93 -2.09
CA THR A 35 -2.46 10.50 -3.32
C THR A 35 -0.94 10.38 -3.13
N LEU A 36 -0.32 11.29 -2.37
CA LEU A 36 1.12 11.28 -2.12
C LEU A 36 1.54 10.11 -1.20
N PRO A 37 0.89 9.87 -0.04
CA PRO A 37 1.10 8.68 0.79
C PRO A 37 0.94 7.38 0.02
N GLY A 38 -0.14 7.23 -0.78
CA GLY A 38 -0.41 5.99 -1.53
C GLY A 38 0.70 5.66 -2.52
N ARG A 39 1.21 6.66 -3.26
CA ARG A 39 2.33 6.47 -4.20
C ARG A 39 3.64 6.11 -3.51
N ALA A 40 3.96 6.77 -2.39
CA ALA A 40 5.16 6.47 -1.61
C ALA A 40 5.12 5.04 -1.05
N GLN A 41 3.96 4.65 -0.51
CA GLN A 41 3.72 3.31 0.03
C GLN A 41 3.84 2.23 -1.05
N TYR A 42 3.26 2.45 -2.23
CA TYR A 42 3.38 1.53 -3.37
C TYR A 42 4.85 1.26 -3.73
N ARG A 43 5.66 2.32 -3.87
CA ARG A 43 7.10 2.17 -4.17
C ARG A 43 7.84 1.43 -3.07
N GLN A 44 7.49 1.69 -1.81
CA GLN A 44 8.13 1.05 -0.66
C GLN A 44 7.79 -0.45 -0.57
N LEU A 45 6.55 -0.84 -0.87
CA LEU A 45 6.13 -2.23 -0.96
C LEU A 45 6.87 -2.98 -2.07
N LEU A 46 6.95 -2.41 -3.27
CA LEU A 46 7.71 -3.00 -4.37
C LEU A 46 9.20 -3.16 -4.04
N LYS A 47 9.82 -2.10 -3.52
CA LYS A 47 11.24 -2.13 -3.11
C LYS A 47 11.51 -3.20 -2.05
N THR A 48 10.58 -3.38 -1.11
CA THR A 48 10.73 -4.40 -0.05
C THR A 48 10.49 -5.81 -0.62
N GLY A 49 9.50 -5.98 -1.49
CA GLY A 49 9.25 -7.26 -2.18
C GLY A 49 10.43 -7.72 -3.04
N ASP A 50 11.18 -6.79 -3.63
CA ASP A 50 12.38 -7.11 -4.42
C ASP A 50 13.53 -7.70 -3.59
N GLN A 51 13.51 -7.51 -2.27
CA GLN A 51 14.57 -7.96 -1.36
C GLN A 51 14.42 -9.43 -0.91
N PHE A 52 13.32 -10.12 -1.28
CA PHE A 52 13.19 -11.55 -1.00
C PHE A 52 14.32 -12.34 -1.68
N ALA A 53 14.88 -13.31 -0.96
CA ALA A 53 15.95 -14.14 -1.50
C ALA A 53 15.46 -15.13 -2.58
N ALA A 54 14.23 -15.64 -2.43
CA ALA A 54 13.63 -16.58 -3.37
C ALA A 54 12.80 -15.86 -4.45
N TYR A 55 12.92 -16.28 -5.72
CA TYR A 55 12.23 -15.64 -6.85
C TYR A 55 10.72 -15.70 -6.76
N ASN A 56 10.17 -16.84 -6.39
CA ASN A 56 8.73 -17.03 -6.24
C ASN A 56 8.12 -15.98 -5.29
N PHE A 57 8.80 -15.68 -4.17
CA PHE A 57 8.34 -14.66 -3.22
C PHE A 57 8.54 -13.24 -3.75
N ARG A 58 9.63 -12.93 -4.45
CA ARG A 58 9.81 -11.63 -5.12
C ARG A 58 8.67 -11.35 -6.11
N GLU A 59 8.41 -12.30 -7.01
CA GLU A 59 7.40 -12.13 -8.05
C GLU A 59 5.98 -12.14 -7.49
N TYR A 60 5.70 -12.99 -6.49
CA TYR A 60 4.42 -12.95 -5.79
C TYR A 60 4.18 -11.61 -5.10
N ALA A 61 5.17 -11.10 -4.36
CA ALA A 61 5.05 -9.82 -3.67
C ALA A 61 4.81 -8.67 -4.66
N LYS A 62 5.59 -8.59 -5.75
CA LYS A 62 5.38 -7.60 -6.82
C LYS A 62 3.98 -7.68 -7.40
N ARG A 63 3.55 -8.87 -7.82
CA ARG A 63 2.23 -9.06 -8.43
C ARG A 63 1.12 -8.68 -7.46
N ARG A 64 1.18 -9.20 -6.23
CA ARG A 64 0.17 -8.93 -5.19
C ARG A 64 0.04 -7.44 -4.88
N THR A 65 1.16 -6.71 -4.80
CA THR A 65 1.17 -5.25 -4.60
C THR A 65 0.54 -4.55 -5.80
N ARG A 66 0.90 -4.91 -7.04
CA ARG A 66 0.33 -4.29 -8.25
C ARG A 66 -1.17 -4.51 -8.34
N ASP A 67 -1.62 -5.74 -8.10
CA ASP A 67 -3.03 -6.11 -8.17
C ASP A 67 -3.83 -5.36 -7.09
N ALA A 68 -3.35 -5.32 -5.84
CA ALA A 68 -4.00 -4.58 -4.76
C ALA A 68 -4.21 -3.09 -5.08
N PHE A 69 -3.19 -2.43 -5.62
CA PHE A 69 -3.29 -1.00 -5.97
C PHE A 69 -4.15 -0.77 -7.22
N ARG A 70 -4.13 -1.69 -8.18
CA ARG A 70 -4.96 -1.61 -9.38
C ARG A 70 -6.44 -1.84 -9.06
N GLU A 71 -6.75 -2.77 -8.16
CA GLU A 71 -8.11 -3.07 -7.69
C GLU A 71 -8.74 -1.88 -6.96
N ASN A 72 -7.94 -1.05 -6.28
CA ASN A 72 -8.42 0.06 -5.47
C ASN A 72 -8.15 1.46 -6.09
N LYS A 73 -7.78 1.52 -7.37
CA LYS A 73 -7.38 2.77 -8.03
C LYS A 73 -8.51 3.80 -8.17
N ASP A 74 -9.76 3.34 -8.27
CA ASP A 74 -10.94 4.17 -8.51
C ASP A 74 -11.75 4.40 -7.21
N VAL A 75 -11.17 4.10 -6.04
CA VAL A 75 -11.83 4.33 -4.75
C VAL A 75 -11.67 5.80 -4.37
N GLU A 76 -12.80 6.52 -4.30
CA GLU A 76 -12.82 7.96 -3.98
C GLU A 76 -13.27 8.26 -2.55
N ASP A 77 -13.92 7.31 -1.86
CA ASP A 77 -14.37 7.50 -0.47
C ASP A 77 -13.16 7.72 0.46
N PRO A 78 -13.01 8.91 1.09
CA PRO A 78 -11.87 9.23 1.93
C PRO A 78 -11.65 8.25 3.08
N ARG A 79 -12.73 7.74 3.68
CA ARG A 79 -12.63 6.78 4.80
C ARG A 79 -12.04 5.47 4.30
N ARG A 80 -12.52 5.00 3.15
CA ARG A 80 -12.03 3.76 2.55
C ARG A 80 -10.58 3.89 2.09
N VAL A 81 -10.19 5.04 1.54
CA VAL A 81 -8.80 5.33 1.18
C VAL A 81 -7.89 5.27 2.41
N GLN A 82 -8.32 5.86 3.53
CA GLN A 82 -7.55 5.83 4.78
C GLN A 82 -7.39 4.40 5.33
N GLU A 83 -8.45 3.59 5.30
CA GLU A 83 -8.38 2.17 5.67
C GLU A 83 -7.38 1.39 4.81
N LEU A 84 -7.39 1.64 3.49
CA LEU A 84 -6.48 0.98 2.54
C LEU A 84 -5.02 1.40 2.77
N ILE A 85 -4.77 2.68 3.05
CA ILE A 85 -3.44 3.16 3.42
C ILE A 85 -2.97 2.47 4.69
N GLN A 86 -3.81 2.40 5.73
CA GLN A 86 -3.45 1.75 6.99
C GLN A 86 -3.17 0.26 6.80
N LYS A 87 -3.98 -0.42 5.99
CA LYS A 87 -3.74 -1.81 5.61
C LYS A 87 -2.40 -1.96 4.90
N GLY A 88 -2.08 -1.10 3.93
CA GLY A 88 -0.81 -1.12 3.23
C GLY A 88 0.40 -0.92 4.15
N LEU A 89 0.26 -0.16 5.25
CA LEU A 89 1.32 0.03 6.23
C LEU A 89 1.58 -1.26 7.03
N ASN A 90 0.50 -1.94 7.43
CA ASN A 90 0.57 -3.24 8.11
C ASN A 90 1.17 -4.31 7.19
N ASP A 91 0.76 -4.33 5.92
CA ASP A 91 1.31 -5.22 4.89
C ASP A 91 2.80 -4.94 4.69
N LEU A 92 3.21 -3.67 4.63
CA LEU A 92 4.62 -3.29 4.50
C LEU A 92 5.47 -3.76 5.68
N GLN A 93 4.98 -3.60 6.91
CA GLN A 93 5.69 -4.09 8.10
C GLN A 93 5.84 -5.62 8.06
N SER A 94 4.79 -6.33 7.65
CA SER A 94 4.82 -7.79 7.49
C SER A 94 5.81 -8.20 6.41
N LEU A 95 5.79 -7.52 5.27
CA LEU A 95 6.70 -7.78 4.15
C LEU A 95 8.17 -7.59 4.56
N LYS A 96 8.48 -6.54 5.33
CA LYS A 96 9.83 -6.32 5.88
C LYS A 96 10.29 -7.47 6.77
N ARG A 97 9.43 -7.93 7.70
CA ARG A 97 9.75 -9.08 8.57
C ARG A 97 10.00 -10.35 7.75
N GLN A 98 9.11 -10.64 6.81
CA GLN A 98 9.23 -11.84 5.96
C GLN A 98 10.47 -11.80 5.07
N THR A 99 10.84 -10.62 4.58
CA THR A 99 12.07 -10.42 3.81
C THR A 99 13.31 -10.75 4.64
N VAL A 100 13.37 -10.28 5.88
CA VAL A 100 14.47 -10.57 6.81
C VAL A 100 14.53 -12.06 7.13
N VAL A 101 13.39 -12.70 7.44
CA VAL A 101 13.33 -14.16 7.66
C VAL A 101 13.80 -14.93 6.43
N SER A 102 13.39 -14.52 5.23
CA SER A 102 13.81 -15.14 3.98
C SER A 102 15.32 -15.06 3.75
N GLN A 103 16.03 -14.11 4.35
CA GLN A 103 17.49 -14.01 4.26
C GLN A 103 18.20 -15.01 5.18
N PHE A 104 17.57 -15.46 6.27
CA PHE A 104 18.14 -16.50 7.14
C PHE A 104 18.00 -17.90 6.52
N PHE A 105 16.98 -18.12 5.70
CA PHE A 105 16.70 -19.39 5.03
C PHE A 105 16.90 -19.27 3.52
N GLN A 106 18.07 -18.77 3.11
CA GLN A 106 18.45 -18.73 1.70
C GLN A 106 18.64 -20.16 1.18
N PHE A 107 17.68 -20.64 0.40
CA PHE A 107 17.81 -21.87 -0.37
C PHE A 107 18.60 -21.61 -1.66
N ASP A 108 19.20 -22.67 -2.19
CA ASP A 108 19.80 -22.69 -3.52
C ASP A 108 18.84 -22.13 -4.57
N ARG A 109 19.35 -21.30 -5.50
CA ARG A 109 18.51 -20.66 -6.51
C ARG A 109 17.79 -21.69 -7.38
N LEU A 110 16.50 -21.43 -7.68
CA LEU A 110 15.70 -22.29 -8.54
C LEU A 110 16.27 -22.30 -9.97
N VAL A 111 16.03 -23.40 -10.70
CA VAL A 111 16.45 -23.56 -12.11
C VAL A 111 15.96 -22.45 -13.03
N VAL A 112 14.78 -21.89 -12.73
CA VAL A 112 14.16 -20.77 -13.47
C VAL A 112 14.85 -19.42 -13.21
N GLU A 113 15.72 -19.34 -12.20
CA GLU A 113 16.56 -18.17 -11.90
C GLU A 113 17.93 -18.21 -12.62
N GLY A 114 18.17 -19.24 -13.45
CA GLY A 114 19.32 -19.32 -14.35
C GLY A 114 20.63 -19.87 -13.75
N GLY A 115 20.61 -20.65 -12.67
CA GLY A 115 21.82 -21.26 -12.09
C GLY A 115 21.88 -22.77 -12.26
N ALA A 116 22.83 -23.28 -13.04
CA ALA A 116 23.07 -24.74 -13.21
C ALA A 116 23.71 -25.41 -11.96
N ALA A 117 24.09 -24.61 -10.96
CA ALA A 117 24.36 -25.06 -9.60
C ALA A 117 23.88 -23.93 -8.69
N GLY A 118 23.02 -24.23 -7.72
CA GLY A 118 22.31 -23.26 -6.90
C GLY A 118 23.16 -22.31 -6.02
N LYS A 119 24.49 -22.30 -6.17
CA LYS A 119 25.41 -21.52 -5.34
C LYS A 119 25.53 -20.07 -5.83
N GLN A 120 25.34 -19.14 -4.90
CA GLN A 120 25.48 -17.70 -5.12
C GLN A 120 26.96 -17.29 -4.94
N LYS A 121 27.67 -16.98 -6.03
CA LYS A 121 28.96 -16.27 -5.96
C LYS A 121 28.73 -14.77 -6.13
N GLY A 122 28.79 -14.04 -5.02
CA GLY A 122 29.24 -12.64 -4.86
C GLY A 122 28.61 -11.48 -5.67
N GLY A 123 27.96 -11.72 -6.80
CA GLY A 123 27.58 -10.66 -7.75
C GLY A 123 26.32 -11.00 -8.54
N LYS A 124 25.58 -9.94 -8.89
CA LYS A 124 24.38 -10.00 -9.72
C LYS A 124 24.79 -10.39 -11.15
N GLY A 125 24.78 -11.68 -11.47
CA GLY A 125 25.01 -12.19 -12.84
C GLY A 125 26.23 -13.09 -13.04
N ASP A 126 27.06 -13.33 -12.03
CA ASP A 126 28.22 -14.22 -12.15
C ASP A 126 27.81 -15.68 -11.95
N ILE A 127 27.33 -16.30 -13.04
CA ILE A 127 26.99 -17.73 -13.10
C ILE A 127 28.11 -18.43 -13.87
N VAL A 128 29.07 -19.02 -13.15
CA VAL A 128 30.13 -19.84 -13.76
C VAL A 128 29.70 -21.31 -13.75
N ARG A 129 29.68 -21.94 -14.92
CA ARG A 129 29.41 -23.38 -15.07
C ARG A 129 30.61 -24.18 -14.56
N GLN A 130 30.51 -24.77 -13.37
CA GLN A 130 31.45 -25.81 -12.94
C GLN A 130 30.90 -27.16 -13.43
N LYS A 131 31.51 -27.70 -14.50
CA LYS A 131 31.29 -29.10 -14.90
C LYS A 131 32.20 -29.95 -14.04
N ASP A 132 31.64 -30.67 -13.08
CA ASP A 132 32.36 -31.80 -12.48
C ASP A 132 32.36 -32.92 -13.52
N GLN A 133 33.45 -33.01 -14.29
CA GLN A 133 33.76 -34.22 -15.05
C GLN A 133 34.35 -35.22 -14.04
N GLY A 134 33.52 -36.15 -13.56
CA GLY A 134 34.01 -37.34 -12.88
C GLY A 134 34.74 -38.26 -13.87
N TYR A 135 35.79 -38.92 -13.39
CA TYR A 135 36.57 -39.92 -14.12
C TYR A 135 35.79 -41.21 -14.36
#